data_AF-A0A449A5K7-F1
#
_entry.id   AF-A0A449A5K7-F1
#
_cell.length_a   1.000
_cell.length_b   1.000
_cell.length_c   1.000
_cell.angle_alpha   90.00
_cell.angle_beta   90.00
_cell.angle_gamma   90.00
#
_symmetry.space_group_name_H-M   'P 1'
#
loop_
_entity.id
_entity.type
_entity.pdbx_description
1 polymer ?
#
loop_
_entity_poly.entity_id
_entity_poly.type
_entity_poly.pdbx_seq_one_letter_code
_entity_poly.pdbx_strand_id
1 'polypeptide(L)'
;MKKDIFYESRNLEFFPEIKSFWKIHISSFFNNKKEILKIVSNYCNKNKLSYKYIKKIKFYKASLSKDFAPSQVGKYITIYMSNIKVFEKTVTDLYLLLKKFKATEIFGDFQYKNSIIFYRYGSFFDSFVYDLKSENNNKILDLRQTYPNNIPNLKEVPFFHKIKPIKKIL
;
A
#
# COMPACT_ATOMS: atom_id res chain seq x y z
N MET A 1 -2.71 21.48 4.22
CA MET A 1 -2.39 20.20 3.55
C MET A 1 -0.97 20.22 3.02
N LYS A 2 -0.20 19.14 3.20
CA LYS A 2 1.14 18.98 2.60
C LYS A 2 1.01 18.25 1.26
N LYS A 3 1.63 18.78 0.21
CA LYS A 3 1.71 18.12 -1.11
C LYS A 3 2.55 16.85 -1.00
N ASP A 4 2.01 15.71 -1.43
CA ASP A 4 2.77 14.46 -1.44
C ASP A 4 3.72 14.41 -2.64
N ILE A 5 4.94 14.89 -2.45
CA ILE A 5 5.97 14.91 -3.52
C ILE A 5 6.65 13.56 -3.74
N PHE A 6 6.41 12.58 -2.85
CA PHE A 6 7.08 11.29 -2.85
C PHE A 6 6.43 10.31 -3.82
N TYR A 7 5.10 10.36 -3.88
CA TYR A 7 4.29 9.39 -4.61
C TYR A 7 3.72 9.99 -5.90
N GLU A 8 3.66 9.16 -6.92
CA GLU A 8 2.82 9.38 -8.10
C GLU A 8 1.61 8.47 -7.99
N SER A 9 0.42 9.05 -8.19
CA SER A 9 -0.85 8.33 -8.12
C SER A 9 -1.43 8.16 -9.52
N ARG A 10 -2.17 7.07 -9.72
CA ARG A 10 -2.83 6.70 -10.97
C ARG A 10 -4.25 6.22 -10.65
N ASN A 11 -5.12 6.28 -11.65
CA ASN A 11 -6.46 5.69 -11.58
C ASN A 11 -7.25 6.24 -10.38
N LEU A 12 -7.12 7.54 -10.09
CA LEU A 12 -7.72 8.17 -8.90
C LEU A 12 -9.24 8.26 -8.99
N GLU A 13 -9.81 8.19 -10.20
CA GLU A 13 -11.23 8.02 -10.46
C GLU A 13 -11.81 6.73 -9.88
N PHE A 14 -10.97 5.74 -9.55
CA PHE A 14 -11.37 4.51 -8.86
C PHE A 14 -10.95 4.48 -7.38
N PHE A 15 -10.59 5.63 -6.82
CA PHE A 15 -10.21 5.72 -5.42
C PHE A 15 -11.46 5.50 -4.52
N PRO A 16 -11.37 4.72 -3.43
CA PRO A 16 -12.48 4.51 -2.51
C PRO A 16 -13.03 5.81 -1.90
N GLU A 17 -14.33 6.09 -2.07
CA GLU A 17 -15.01 7.23 -1.44
C GLU A 17 -15.42 6.96 0.02
N ILE A 18 -15.32 5.71 0.48
CA ILE A 18 -15.79 5.28 1.80
C ILE A 18 -14.78 5.58 2.90
N LYS A 19 -15.29 5.86 4.11
CA LYS A 19 -14.49 6.19 5.30
C LYS A 19 -13.52 5.09 5.73
N SER A 20 -13.71 3.83 5.33
CA SER A 20 -12.81 2.74 5.69
C SER A 20 -12.57 1.81 4.50
N PHE A 21 -11.33 1.47 4.23
CA PHE A 21 -10.93 0.79 3.00
C PHE A 21 -9.67 -0.05 3.20
N TRP A 22 -9.44 -1.00 2.30
CA TRP A 22 -8.24 -1.83 2.30
C TRP A 22 -7.12 -1.17 1.52
N LYS A 23 -5.89 -1.35 2.02
CA LYS A 23 -4.64 -1.01 1.35
C LYS A 23 -3.83 -2.28 1.14
N ILE A 24 -3.38 -2.52 -0.08
CA ILE A 24 -2.32 -3.48 -0.38
C ILE A 24 -1.02 -2.72 -0.58
N HIS A 25 0.02 -3.10 0.13
CA HIS A 25 1.36 -2.54 0.04
C HIS A 25 2.29 -3.58 -0.60
N ILE A 26 3.00 -3.17 -1.65
CA ILE A 26 3.98 -4.02 -2.33
C ILE A 26 5.36 -3.49 -1.96
N SER A 27 6.20 -4.39 -1.44
CA SER A 27 7.62 -4.13 -1.19
C SER A 27 8.45 -4.51 -2.42
N SER A 28 9.65 -3.96 -2.54
CA SER A 28 10.60 -4.33 -3.60
C SER A 28 12.05 -4.20 -3.15
N PHE A 29 12.96 -4.84 -3.88
CA PHE A 29 14.36 -4.47 -3.91
C PHE A 29 14.63 -3.51 -5.07
N PHE A 30 15.77 -2.83 -5.02
CA PHE A 30 16.12 -1.86 -6.06
C PHE A 30 16.19 -2.47 -7.47
N ASN A 31 16.71 -3.69 -7.58
CA ASN A 31 16.91 -4.41 -8.84
C ASN A 31 15.59 -4.90 -9.48
N ASN A 32 14.57 -5.22 -8.69
CA ASN A 32 13.30 -5.76 -9.19
C ASN A 32 12.14 -4.73 -9.25
N LYS A 33 12.32 -3.52 -8.68
CA LYS A 33 11.25 -2.50 -8.60
C LYS A 33 10.62 -2.15 -9.95
N LYS A 34 11.39 -2.09 -11.05
CA LYS A 34 10.87 -1.74 -12.38
C LYS A 34 9.93 -2.83 -12.92
N GLU A 35 10.31 -4.09 -12.75
CA GLU A 35 9.51 -5.24 -13.20
C GLU A 35 8.23 -5.36 -12.36
N ILE A 36 8.37 -5.23 -11.03
CA ILE A 36 7.22 -5.22 -10.11
C ILE A 36 6.26 -4.10 -10.46
N LEU A 37 6.75 -2.87 -10.68
CA LEU A 37 5.89 -1.74 -11.06
C LEU A 37 5.12 -2.03 -12.35
N LYS A 38 5.78 -2.57 -13.38
CA LYS A 38 5.13 -2.92 -14.66
C LYS A 38 4.01 -3.94 -14.47
N ILE A 39 4.27 -4.99 -13.69
CA ILE A 39 3.26 -6.04 -13.41
C ILE A 39 2.07 -5.45 -12.65
N VAL A 40 2.35 -4.71 -11.57
CA VAL A 40 1.32 -4.13 -10.71
C VAL A 40 0.52 -3.06 -11.44
N SER A 41 1.16 -2.17 -12.20
CA SER A 41 0.47 -1.14 -12.98
C SER A 41 -0.45 -1.75 -14.02
N ASN A 42 0.00 -2.79 -14.74
CA ASN A 42 -0.82 -3.48 -15.72
C ASN A 42 -2.04 -4.15 -15.06
N TYR A 43 -1.84 -4.79 -13.91
CA TYR A 43 -2.93 -5.38 -13.14
C TYR A 43 -3.92 -4.30 -12.67
N CYS A 44 -3.46 -3.21 -12.07
CA CYS A 44 -4.31 -2.14 -11.57
C CYS A 44 -5.09 -1.45 -12.70
N ASN A 45 -4.45 -1.19 -13.84
CA ASN A 45 -5.11 -0.59 -15.00
C ASN A 45 -6.20 -1.50 -15.56
N LYS A 46 -5.90 -2.80 -15.72
CA LYS A 46 -6.87 -3.79 -16.20
C LYS A 46 -8.08 -3.94 -15.26
N ASN A 47 -7.85 -3.87 -13.95
CA ASN A 47 -8.89 -4.07 -12.94
C ASN A 47 -9.48 -2.75 -12.40
N LYS A 48 -9.14 -1.60 -13.00
CA LYS A 48 -9.64 -0.28 -12.58
C LYS A 48 -9.44 -0.03 -11.08
N LEU A 49 -8.20 -0.21 -10.62
CA LEU A 49 -7.80 0.02 -9.23
C LEU A 49 -6.96 1.27 -9.12
N SER A 50 -7.24 2.09 -8.10
CA SER A 50 -6.40 3.22 -7.74
C SER A 50 -5.13 2.76 -7.05
N TYR A 51 -4.00 3.35 -7.42
CA TYR A 51 -2.71 3.03 -6.80
C TYR A 51 -1.77 4.22 -6.83
N LYS A 52 -0.78 4.18 -5.93
CA LYS A 52 0.34 5.11 -5.91
C LYS A 52 1.66 4.37 -5.75
N TYR A 53 2.74 4.95 -6.26
CA TYR A 53 4.08 4.39 -6.14
C TYR A 53 5.14 5.48 -5.98
N ILE A 54 6.31 5.11 -5.46
CA ILE A 54 7.43 6.03 -5.32
C ILE A 54 8.09 6.27 -6.69
N LYS A 55 7.82 7.41 -7.32
CA LYS A 55 8.30 7.71 -8.69
C LYS A 55 9.81 7.91 -8.76
N LYS A 56 10.34 8.78 -7.89
CA LYS A 56 11.73 9.24 -8.01
C LYS A 56 12.67 8.31 -7.24
N ILE A 57 13.78 7.96 -7.86
CA ILE A 57 14.78 7.05 -7.29
C ILE A 57 15.34 7.53 -5.95
N LYS A 58 15.53 8.84 -5.78
CA LYS A 58 15.98 9.44 -4.53
C LYS A 58 15.02 9.18 -3.37
N PHE A 59 13.71 9.25 -3.64
CA PHE A 59 12.68 8.99 -2.64
C PHE A 59 12.53 7.51 -2.34
N TYR A 60 12.75 6.66 -3.35
CA TYR A 60 12.78 5.21 -3.14
C TYR A 60 13.94 4.82 -2.22
N LYS A 61 15.16 5.33 -2.47
CA LYS A 61 16.30 5.10 -1.58
C LYS A 61 16.04 5.61 -0.16
N ALA A 62 15.45 6.81 -0.03
CA ALA A 62 15.06 7.34 1.28
C ALA A 62 14.03 6.44 1.99
N SER A 63 13.04 5.89 1.28
CA SER A 63 12.05 4.96 1.86
C SER A 63 12.62 3.63 2.38
N LEU A 64 13.90 3.36 2.11
CA LEU A 64 14.63 2.21 2.64
C LEU A 64 15.58 2.60 3.79
N SER A 65 15.72 3.89 4.12
CA SER A 65 16.53 4.39 5.24
C SER A 65 15.68 4.66 6.48
N LYS A 66 16.34 4.81 7.63
CA LYS A 66 15.71 5.16 8.92
C LYS A 66 15.12 6.59 8.93
N ASP A 67 15.49 7.42 7.95
CA ASP A 67 15.08 8.83 7.87
C ASP A 67 13.68 9.00 7.27
N PHE A 68 13.08 7.92 6.77
CA PHE A 68 11.69 7.91 6.33
C PHE A 68 10.76 7.59 7.49
N ALA A 69 9.53 8.12 7.45
CA ALA A 69 8.51 7.82 8.45
C ALA A 69 8.42 6.29 8.65
N PRO A 70 8.60 5.75 9.88
CA PRO A 70 8.71 4.31 10.11
C PRO A 70 7.55 3.50 9.53
N SER A 71 6.35 4.08 9.49
CA SER A 71 5.14 3.46 8.91
C SER A 71 5.13 3.34 7.39
N GLN A 72 6.09 3.97 6.70
CA GLN A 72 6.22 4.02 5.24
C GLN A 72 7.45 3.28 4.72
N VAL A 73 8.34 2.83 5.60
CA VAL A 73 9.57 2.13 5.21
C VAL A 73 9.23 0.84 4.45
N GLY A 74 9.90 0.64 3.32
CA GLY A 74 9.71 -0.55 2.47
C GLY A 74 8.44 -0.55 1.60
N LYS A 75 7.53 0.43 1.74
CA LYS A 75 6.27 0.51 0.98
C LYS A 75 6.48 1.16 -0.38
N TYR A 76 6.78 0.35 -1.40
CA TYR A 76 7.03 0.85 -2.74
C TYR A 76 5.74 1.25 -3.47
N ILE A 77 4.77 0.34 -3.55
CA ILE A 77 3.47 0.56 -4.20
C ILE A 77 2.36 0.41 -3.16
N THR A 78 1.33 1.24 -3.25
CA THR A 78 0.11 1.10 -2.47
C THR A 78 -1.09 1.08 -3.41
N ILE A 79 -1.96 0.09 -3.23
CA ILE A 79 -3.19 -0.11 -4.01
C ILE A 79 -4.38 0.05 -3.06
N TYR A 80 -5.42 0.74 -3.51
CA TYR A 80 -6.57 1.10 -2.70
C TYR A 80 -7.80 0.34 -3.19
N MET A 81 -8.59 -0.23 -2.27
CA MET A 81 -9.86 -0.86 -2.60
C MET A 81 -10.88 -0.76 -1.45
N SER A 82 -12.15 -0.57 -1.80
CA SER A 82 -13.25 -0.41 -0.85
C SER A 82 -13.87 -1.74 -0.39
N ASN A 83 -13.82 -2.77 -1.23
CA ASN A 83 -14.58 -4.01 -1.05
C ASN A 83 -13.67 -5.18 -0.66
N ILE A 84 -14.08 -5.95 0.35
CA ILE A 84 -13.36 -7.16 0.80
C ILE A 84 -13.20 -8.20 -0.31
N LYS A 85 -14.22 -8.46 -1.13
CA LYS A 85 -14.14 -9.40 -2.26
C LYS A 85 -13.11 -8.95 -3.30
N VAL A 86 -13.05 -7.64 -3.56
CA VAL A 86 -12.04 -7.04 -4.46
C VAL A 86 -10.65 -7.16 -3.86
N PHE A 87 -10.52 -6.95 -2.55
CA PHE A 87 -9.27 -7.15 -1.82
C PHE A 87 -8.77 -8.61 -1.92
N GLU A 88 -9.62 -9.60 -1.62
CA GLU A 88 -9.28 -11.02 -1.65
C GLU A 88 -8.85 -11.49 -3.03
N LYS A 89 -9.61 -11.08 -4.06
CA LYS A 89 -9.23 -11.35 -5.46
C LYS A 89 -7.89 -10.71 -5.79
N THR A 90 -7.73 -9.43 -5.45
CA THR A 90 -6.51 -8.68 -5.80
C THR A 90 -5.27 -9.23 -5.12
N VAL A 91 -5.33 -9.56 -3.84
CA VAL A 91 -4.18 -10.11 -3.12
C VAL A 91 -3.79 -11.49 -3.67
N THR A 92 -4.78 -12.31 -4.04
CA THR A 92 -4.55 -13.66 -4.61
C THR A 92 -3.96 -13.58 -6.01
N ASP A 93 -4.51 -12.75 -6.88
CA ASP A 93 -4.01 -12.58 -8.25
C ASP A 93 -2.59 -12.00 -8.25
N LEU A 94 -2.35 -10.95 -7.45
CA LEU A 94 -1.02 -10.36 -7.32
C LEU A 94 -0.02 -11.36 -6.74
N TYR A 95 -0.42 -12.22 -5.81
CA TYR A 95 0.46 -13.27 -5.29
C TYR A 95 0.92 -14.22 -6.39
N LEU A 96 0.02 -14.67 -7.27
CA LEU A 96 0.39 -15.54 -8.39
C LEU A 96 1.39 -14.85 -9.33
N LEU A 97 1.20 -13.56 -9.57
CA LEU A 97 2.07 -12.76 -10.44
C LEU A 97 3.43 -12.42 -9.81
N LEU A 98 3.48 -12.28 -8.48
CA LEU A 98 4.62 -11.72 -7.77
C LEU A 98 5.39 -12.71 -6.88
N LYS A 99 4.90 -13.95 -6.70
CA LYS A 99 5.52 -14.95 -5.79
C LYS A 99 7.01 -15.25 -6.06
N LYS A 100 7.50 -14.99 -7.28
CA LYS A 100 8.91 -15.18 -7.65
C LYS A 100 9.84 -14.10 -7.07
N PHE A 101 9.31 -12.94 -6.69
CA PHE A 101 10.12 -11.82 -6.20
C PHE A 101 10.43 -11.93 -4.71
N LYS A 102 11.51 -11.27 -4.32
CA LYS A 102 11.92 -11.05 -2.92
C LYS A 102 12.04 -9.55 -2.67
N ALA A 103 11.84 -9.14 -1.41
CA ALA A 103 11.89 -7.74 -1.03
C ALA A 103 12.17 -7.59 0.47
N THR A 104 12.36 -6.35 0.93
CA THR A 104 12.43 -6.01 2.35
C THR A 104 11.08 -6.25 3.04
N GLU A 105 11.11 -6.73 4.28
CA GLU A 105 9.88 -6.82 5.09
C GLU A 105 9.34 -5.42 5.43
N ILE A 106 8.01 -5.31 5.51
CA ILE A 106 7.32 -4.12 5.99
C ILE A 106 6.81 -4.39 7.40
N PHE A 107 7.22 -3.58 8.37
CA PHE A 107 6.77 -3.70 9.75
C PHE A 107 5.39 -3.08 9.97
N GLY A 108 4.58 -3.73 10.79
CA GLY A 108 3.24 -3.28 11.18
C GLY A 108 2.13 -3.53 10.16
N ASP A 109 2.43 -4.10 8.99
CA ASP A 109 1.41 -4.58 8.04
C ASP A 109 1.26 -6.10 8.16
N PHE A 110 0.12 -6.64 7.72
CA PHE A 110 -0.05 -8.08 7.55
C PHE A 110 0.68 -8.54 6.31
N GLN A 111 1.46 -9.61 6.40
CA GLN A 111 2.11 -10.20 5.24
C GLN A 111 1.22 -11.28 4.64
N TYR A 112 0.93 -11.19 3.35
CA TYR A 112 0.20 -12.24 2.65
C TYR A 112 1.17 -13.37 2.25
N LYS A 113 1.14 -14.46 3.01
CA LYS A 113 2.08 -15.60 2.86
C LYS A 113 3.55 -15.10 2.97
N ASN A 114 4.51 -15.93 2.59
CA ASN A 114 5.93 -15.52 2.54
C ASN A 114 6.25 -14.73 1.25
N SER A 115 5.49 -13.67 0.97
CA SER A 115 5.57 -12.88 -0.27
C SER A 115 5.96 -11.42 -0.04
N ILE A 116 6.12 -10.67 -1.14
CA ILE A 116 6.38 -9.22 -1.13
C ILE A 116 5.10 -8.38 -0.95
N ILE A 117 3.97 -9.03 -0.67
CA ILE A 117 2.64 -8.43 -0.58
C ILE A 117 2.26 -8.30 0.88
N PHE A 118 1.95 -7.07 1.27
CA PHE A 118 1.51 -6.71 2.60
C PHE A 118 0.16 -6.01 2.49
N TYR A 119 -0.62 -5.99 3.57
CA TYR A 119 -1.90 -5.32 3.57
C TYR A 119 -2.28 -4.77 4.93
N ARG A 120 -3.21 -3.83 4.89
CA ARG A 120 -3.67 -3.09 6.06
C ARG A 120 -5.09 -2.59 5.82
N TYR A 121 -5.90 -2.60 6.87
CA TYR A 121 -7.18 -1.88 6.87
C TYR A 121 -6.93 -0.43 7.31
N GLY A 122 -7.34 0.53 6.50
CA GLY A 122 -7.22 1.96 6.76
C GLY A 122 -8.58 2.61 6.93
N SER A 123 -8.65 3.71 7.67
CA SER A 123 -9.84 4.54 7.78
C SER A 123 -9.49 6.01 7.75
N PHE A 124 -10.48 6.83 7.41
CA PHE A 124 -10.35 8.27 7.36
C PHE A 124 -10.48 8.90 8.76
N PHE A 125 -9.45 9.65 9.18
CA PHE A 125 -9.42 10.49 10.38
C PHE A 125 -8.80 11.85 10.00
N ASP A 126 -9.41 12.95 10.43
CA ASP A 126 -9.11 14.32 9.96
C ASP A 126 -7.69 14.84 10.28
N SER A 127 -6.89 14.12 11.07
CA SER A 127 -5.66 14.65 11.67
C SER A 127 -4.37 14.54 10.83
N PHE A 128 -4.30 13.71 9.76
CA PHE A 128 -3.05 13.48 9.00
C PHE A 128 -3.22 13.35 7.48
N VAL A 129 -3.79 14.37 6.86
CA VAL A 129 -4.20 14.43 5.45
C VAL A 129 -3.06 14.79 4.49
N TYR A 130 -2.77 13.90 3.52
CA TYR A 130 -1.87 14.16 2.38
C TYR A 130 -2.66 14.24 1.07
N ASP A 131 -2.30 15.18 0.20
CA ASP A 131 -2.94 15.29 -1.13
C ASP A 131 -2.31 14.30 -2.11
N LEU A 132 -3.06 13.25 -2.47
CA LEU A 132 -2.79 12.51 -3.70
C LEU A 132 -3.19 13.40 -4.88
N LYS A 133 -2.27 13.54 -5.84
CA LYS A 133 -2.54 14.28 -7.06
C LYS A 133 -3.20 13.37 -8.09
N SER A 134 -4.41 13.75 -8.51
CA SER A 134 -5.00 13.24 -9.76
C SER A 134 -4.32 13.88 -10.97
N GLU A 135 -4.36 13.19 -12.11
CA GLU A 135 -4.00 13.77 -13.42
C GLU A 135 -4.83 15.03 -13.72
N ASN A 136 -6.03 15.14 -13.15
CA ASN A 136 -6.94 16.27 -13.31
C ASN A 136 -6.90 17.31 -12.16
N ASN A 137 -5.81 17.35 -11.36
CA ASN A 137 -5.67 18.25 -10.18
C ASN A 137 -6.71 18.07 -9.04
N ASN A 138 -7.62 17.11 -9.12
CA ASN A 138 -8.47 16.72 -7.99
C ASN A 138 -7.62 16.24 -6.80
N LYS A 139 -8.01 16.68 -5.58
CA LYS A 139 -7.31 16.35 -4.33
C LYS A 139 -8.02 15.17 -3.67
N ILE A 140 -7.28 14.09 -3.45
CA ILE A 140 -7.75 12.95 -2.67
C ILE A 140 -6.90 12.84 -1.42
N LEU A 141 -7.55 12.66 -0.28
CA LEU A 141 -6.87 12.59 1.01
C LEU A 141 -6.29 11.17 1.21
N ASP A 142 -4.97 11.05 1.31
CA ASP A 142 -4.32 9.83 1.79
C ASP A 142 -3.89 9.98 3.23
N LEU A 143 -4.48 9.15 4.08
CA LEU A 143 -4.18 9.14 5.50
C LEU A 143 -3.19 8.03 5.82
N ARG A 144 -2.07 8.44 6.42
CA ARG A 144 -0.93 7.56 6.70
C ARG A 144 -0.95 6.93 8.09
N GLN A 145 -1.90 7.34 8.94
CA GLN A 145 -2.03 6.83 10.31
C GLN A 145 -2.95 5.60 10.36
N THR A 146 -2.58 4.65 11.22
CA THR A 146 -3.36 3.47 11.60
C THR A 146 -4.04 3.70 12.92
N TYR A 147 -5.28 3.23 13.08
CA TYR A 147 -5.81 2.90 14.39
C TYR A 147 -6.41 1.49 14.44
N PRO A 148 -6.32 0.80 15.61
CA PRO A 148 -6.60 -0.62 15.75
C PRO A 148 -8.07 -0.93 16.10
N ASN A 149 -8.95 0.06 16.21
CA ASN A 149 -10.17 -0.11 17.00
C ASN A 149 -11.44 -0.43 16.19
N ASN A 150 -11.45 -0.18 14.89
CA ASN A 150 -12.57 -0.50 14.00
C ASN A 150 -12.12 -1.41 12.86
N ILE A 151 -11.32 -2.41 13.19
CA ILE A 151 -11.01 -3.45 12.21
C ILE A 151 -12.25 -4.35 12.12
N PRO A 152 -12.84 -4.57 10.92
CA PRO A 152 -13.85 -5.61 10.73
C PRO A 152 -13.32 -6.88 11.37
N ASN A 153 -14.17 -7.66 12.04
CA ASN A 153 -13.76 -8.83 12.81
C ASN A 153 -12.76 -9.67 12.00
N LEU A 154 -11.46 -9.52 12.30
CA LEU A 154 -10.38 -9.94 11.41
C LEU A 154 -10.31 -11.46 11.25
N LYS A 155 -11.00 -12.17 12.14
CA LYS A 155 -11.27 -13.59 12.08
C LYS A 155 -12.07 -14.00 10.83
N GLU A 156 -12.81 -13.08 10.23
CA GLU A 156 -13.59 -13.32 9.00
C GLU A 156 -12.76 -13.08 7.72
N VAL A 157 -11.56 -12.51 7.83
CA VAL A 157 -10.67 -12.33 6.67
C VAL A 157 -9.80 -13.60 6.55
N PRO A 158 -9.95 -14.42 5.50
CA PRO A 158 -9.37 -15.78 5.42
C PRO A 158 -7.83 -15.86 5.50
N PHE A 159 -7.14 -14.72 5.42
CA PHE A 159 -5.69 -14.63 5.27
C PHE A 159 -4.97 -14.08 6.50
N PHE A 160 -5.70 -13.86 7.59
CA PHE A 160 -5.19 -13.18 8.76
C PHE A 160 -4.16 -14.02 9.53
N HIS A 161 -2.87 -13.75 9.30
CA HIS A 161 -1.77 -14.29 10.10
C HIS A 161 -1.19 -13.15 10.94
N LYS A 162 -1.03 -13.38 12.25
CA LYS A 162 -0.63 -12.38 13.28
C LYS A 162 0.33 -11.29 12.75
N ILE A 163 0.06 -10.01 13.10
CA ILE A 163 1.02 -8.92 12.86
C ILE A 163 2.34 -9.30 13.51
N LYS A 164 3.45 -9.29 12.75
CA LYS A 164 4.77 -9.36 13.37
C LYS A 164 4.96 -8.09 14.19
N PRO A 165 5.17 -8.17 15.52
CA PRO A 165 5.31 -6.99 16.35
C PRO A 165 6.45 -6.12 15.82
N ILE A 166 6.29 -4.79 15.91
CA ILE A 166 7.39 -3.87 15.69
C ILE A 166 8.44 -4.23 16.75
N LYS A 167 9.55 -4.87 16.35
CA LYS A 167 10.72 -4.95 17.23
C LYS A 167 11.15 -3.51 17.47
N LYS A 168 11.11 -3.04 18.71
CA LYS A 168 11.78 -1.80 19.10
C LYS A 168 13.22 -1.95 18.61
N ILE A 169 13.59 -1.15 17.61
CA ILE A 169 14.99 -0.97 17.25
C ILE A 169 15.55 -0.17 18.43
N LEU A 170 16.19 -0.88 19.37
CA LEU A 170 17.07 -0.26 20.36
C LEU A 170 18.31 0.28 19.66
#